data_AF-A0A087GFL4-F1
#
_entry.id   AF-A0A087GFL4-F1
#
_cell.length_a   1.000
_cell.length_b   1.000
_cell.length_c   1.000
_cell.angle_alpha   90.00
_cell.angle_beta   90.00
_cell.angle_gamma   90.00
#
_symmetry.space_group_name_H-M   'P 1'
#
loop_
_entity.id
_entity.type
_entity.pdbx_description
1 polymer ?
#
loop_
_entity_poly.entity_id
_entity_poly.type
_entity_poly.pdbx_seq_one_letter_code
_entity_poly.pdbx_strand_id
1 'polypeptide(L)'
;MALKEFGYNGNVSIKAYGETDDIKDQFIKAGINPIHVTGDTIQRVKSIIVDMYAWVLNPHASVVMFILGDISRDVGFVNELAELSVRNFRILLCQPPSATGLLFIPTNKVWRWDSLALGGPSISETEHIKLVEVNNPRSYYVNQPEAWKHGLDSDDEIEEGMESEEENLESPSSPLASRSEYMSEIKRLKDVIQERDAKILEMEKKQEELKSVLKSIREVLQGAGKLQNQM
;
A
#
# COMPACT_ATOMS: atom_id res chain seq x y z
N MET A 1 18.20 12.17 -5.24
CA MET A 1 16.75 11.97 -5.50
C MET A 1 16.32 10.84 -4.59
N ALA A 2 15.41 11.11 -3.64
CA ALA A 2 15.08 10.22 -2.53
C ALA A 2 14.96 8.74 -2.93
N LEU A 3 14.12 8.37 -3.90
CA LEU A 3 13.93 6.96 -4.27
C LEU A 3 15.20 6.30 -4.85
N LYS A 4 15.97 7.04 -5.66
CA LYS A 4 17.21 6.53 -6.28
C LYS A 4 18.29 6.21 -5.25
N GLU A 5 18.37 7.00 -4.18
CA GLU A 5 19.33 6.78 -3.08
C GLU A 5 19.01 5.52 -2.27
N PHE A 6 17.76 5.06 -2.30
CA PHE A 6 17.31 3.81 -1.67
C PHE A 6 17.31 2.62 -2.64
N GLY A 7 17.97 2.73 -3.80
CA GLY A 7 18.13 1.63 -4.76
C GLY A 7 16.94 1.42 -5.71
N TYR A 8 15.98 2.35 -5.73
CA TYR A 8 14.88 2.33 -6.70
C TYR A 8 15.31 3.06 -7.99
N ASN A 9 15.99 2.34 -8.87
CA ASN A 9 16.63 2.87 -10.08
C ASN A 9 15.84 2.59 -11.38
N GLY A 10 14.66 1.97 -11.27
CA GLY A 10 13.81 1.63 -12.42
C GLY A 10 13.15 2.86 -13.06
N ASN A 11 12.52 2.64 -14.22
CA ASN A 11 11.68 3.66 -14.85
C ASN A 11 10.50 3.99 -13.92
N VAL A 12 10.27 5.28 -13.70
CA VAL A 12 9.19 5.78 -12.86
C VAL A 12 8.07 6.31 -13.74
N SER A 13 6.84 5.89 -13.45
CA SER A 13 5.61 6.46 -14.00
C SER A 13 4.80 7.02 -12.85
N ILE A 14 4.35 8.27 -12.96
CA ILE A 14 3.60 8.96 -11.89
C ILE A 14 2.21 9.30 -12.42
N LYS A 15 1.18 8.94 -11.65
CA LYS A 15 -0.21 9.34 -11.90
C LYS A 15 -0.71 10.19 -10.74
N ALA A 16 -1.41 11.28 -11.06
CA ALA A 16 -2.00 12.18 -10.06
C ALA A 16 -3.52 12.20 -10.24
N TYR A 17 -4.27 11.98 -9.16
CA TYR A 17 -5.72 11.80 -9.20
C TYR A 17 -6.42 12.98 -8.54
N GLY A 18 -7.35 13.61 -9.26
CA GLY A 18 -8.21 14.66 -8.74
C GLY A 18 -8.70 15.62 -9.80
N GLU A 19 -9.26 16.74 -9.37
CA GLU A 19 -9.63 17.84 -10.25
C GLU A 19 -8.35 18.52 -10.73
N THR A 20 -7.92 18.17 -11.95
CA THR A 20 -6.60 18.51 -12.47
C THR A 20 -6.66 19.54 -13.60
N ASP A 21 -7.85 20.03 -13.95
CA ASP A 21 -8.05 20.85 -15.15
C ASP A 21 -7.21 22.14 -15.13
N ASP A 22 -7.11 22.79 -13.98
CA ASP A 22 -6.36 24.04 -13.80
C ASP A 22 -4.83 23.84 -13.77
N ILE A 23 -4.36 22.62 -13.48
CA ILE A 23 -2.93 22.31 -13.25
C ILE A 23 -2.38 21.24 -14.20
N LYS A 24 -3.19 20.81 -15.18
CA LYS A 24 -2.90 19.71 -16.10
C LYS A 24 -1.57 19.90 -16.84
N ASP A 25 -1.36 21.10 -17.39
CA ASP A 25 -0.16 21.42 -18.16
C ASP A 25 1.11 21.37 -17.29
N GLN A 26 1.00 21.74 -16.01
CA GLN A 26 2.14 21.71 -15.08
C GLN A 26 2.54 20.26 -14.78
N PHE A 27 1.56 19.38 -14.57
CA PHE A 27 1.81 17.96 -14.37
C PHE A 27 2.44 17.31 -15.60
N ILE A 28 1.89 17.54 -16.79
CA ILE A 28 2.42 16.96 -18.03
C ILE A 28 3.87 17.41 -18.26
N LYS A 29 4.17 18.71 -18.06
CA LYS A 29 5.55 19.24 -18.16
C LYS A 29 6.51 18.60 -17.14
N ALA A 30 6.01 18.22 -15.97
CA ALA A 30 6.76 17.52 -14.94
C ALA A 30 6.87 16.00 -15.17
N GLY A 31 6.27 15.45 -16.25
CA GLY A 31 6.25 14.01 -16.52
C GLY A 31 5.26 13.23 -15.64
N ILE A 32 4.25 13.91 -15.09
CA ILE A 32 3.18 13.33 -14.28
C ILE A 32 1.93 13.21 -15.15
N ASN A 33 1.26 12.06 -15.11
CA ASN A 33 0.01 11.83 -15.83
C ASN A 33 -1.19 12.22 -14.96
N PRO A 34 -1.88 13.34 -15.23
CA PRO A 34 -3.07 13.73 -14.49
C PRO A 34 -4.27 12.87 -14.91
N ILE A 35 -4.93 12.26 -13.94
CA ILE A 35 -6.19 11.53 -14.07
C ILE A 35 -7.29 12.40 -13.44
N HIS A 36 -8.16 12.92 -14.29
CA HIS A 36 -9.28 13.74 -13.81
C HIS A 36 -10.29 12.85 -13.08
N VAL A 37 -10.50 13.14 -11.79
CA VAL A 37 -11.50 12.48 -10.95
C VAL A 37 -12.28 13.56 -10.22
N THR A 38 -13.56 13.69 -10.54
CA THR A 38 -14.50 14.59 -9.85
C THR A 38 -14.94 13.99 -8.53
N GLY A 39 -15.13 14.84 -7.51
CA GLY A 39 -15.75 14.44 -6.24
C GLY A 39 -14.80 14.41 -5.06
N ASP A 40 -15.14 13.64 -4.05
CA ASP A 40 -14.46 13.66 -2.75
C ASP A 40 -13.26 12.69 -2.68
N THR A 41 -12.72 12.54 -1.46
CA THR A 41 -11.58 11.66 -1.20
C THR A 41 -11.89 10.19 -1.50
N ILE A 42 -13.14 9.74 -1.30
CA ILE A 42 -13.54 8.35 -1.55
C ILE A 42 -13.40 8.04 -3.03
N GLN A 43 -13.93 8.91 -3.90
CA GLN A 43 -13.91 8.69 -5.34
C GLN A 43 -12.47 8.65 -5.89
N ARG A 44 -11.61 9.52 -5.37
CA ARG A 44 -10.17 9.50 -5.69
C ARG A 44 -9.49 8.21 -5.23
N VAL A 45 -9.73 7.77 -4.01
CA VAL A 45 -9.15 6.52 -3.48
C VAL A 45 -9.63 5.30 -4.27
N LYS A 46 -10.93 5.21 -4.59
CA LYS A 46 -11.48 4.15 -5.44
C LYS A 46 -10.81 4.12 -6.81
N SER A 47 -10.62 5.29 -7.44
CA SER A 47 -9.93 5.38 -8.73
C SER A 47 -8.47 4.89 -8.67
N ILE A 48 -7.78 5.21 -7.57
CA ILE A 48 -6.41 4.72 -7.31
C ILE A 48 -6.40 3.20 -7.15
N ILE A 49 -7.33 2.61 -6.38
CA ILE A 49 -7.42 1.17 -6.17
C ILE A 49 -7.68 0.44 -7.51
N VAL A 50 -8.59 0.95 -8.33
CA VAL A 50 -8.89 0.35 -9.66
C VAL A 50 -7.65 0.37 -10.55
N ASP A 51 -6.95 1.50 -10.64
CA ASP A 51 -5.74 1.61 -11.45
C ASP A 51 -4.59 0.75 -10.91
N MET A 52 -4.47 0.67 -9.58
CA MET A 52 -3.53 -0.21 -8.88
C MET A 52 -3.76 -1.68 -9.26
N TYR A 53 -5.00 -2.15 -9.26
CA TYR A 53 -5.31 -3.52 -9.68
C TYR A 53 -5.05 -3.75 -11.17
N ALA A 54 -5.40 -2.80 -12.03
CA ALA A 54 -5.07 -2.88 -13.45
C ALA A 54 -3.54 -2.93 -13.67
N TRP A 55 -2.78 -2.20 -12.87
CA TRP A 55 -1.32 -2.21 -12.90
C TRP A 55 -0.73 -3.54 -12.43
N VAL A 56 -1.27 -4.14 -11.36
CA VAL A 56 -0.84 -5.43 -10.81
C VAL A 56 -0.94 -6.58 -11.81
N LEU A 57 -1.89 -6.51 -12.76
CA LEU A 57 -2.02 -7.50 -13.83
C LEU A 57 -0.89 -7.45 -14.85
N ASN A 58 -0.04 -6.41 -14.83
CA ASN A 58 1.10 -6.24 -15.73
C ASN A 58 2.41 -6.49 -14.96
N PRO A 59 3.02 -7.70 -15.07
CA PRO A 59 4.02 -8.22 -14.11
C PRO A 59 5.42 -7.57 -14.18
N HIS A 60 5.57 -6.40 -14.79
CA HIS A 60 6.89 -5.79 -15.05
C HIS A 60 7.50 -5.08 -13.85
N ALA A 61 6.74 -4.77 -12.80
CA ALA A 61 7.22 -3.97 -11.68
C ALA A 61 6.73 -4.52 -10.33
N SER A 62 7.63 -4.55 -9.36
CA SER A 62 7.36 -5.02 -7.99
C SER A 62 7.29 -3.89 -6.98
N VAL A 63 7.30 -2.61 -7.39
CA VAL A 63 7.34 -1.48 -6.46
C VAL A 63 6.26 -0.46 -6.84
N VAL A 64 5.43 -0.11 -5.86
CA VAL A 64 4.39 0.93 -6.00
C VAL A 64 4.53 1.93 -4.86
N MET A 65 4.31 3.22 -5.14
CA MET A 65 4.33 4.26 -4.13
C MET A 65 3.01 5.02 -4.09
N PHE A 66 2.44 5.13 -2.89
CA PHE A 66 1.23 5.92 -2.65
C PHE A 66 1.58 7.21 -1.92
N ILE A 67 1.20 8.36 -2.50
CA ILE A 67 1.31 9.68 -1.88
C ILE A 67 -0.10 10.18 -1.65
N LEU A 68 -0.57 10.12 -0.41
CA LEU A 68 -1.97 10.35 -0.05
C LEU A 68 -2.07 11.24 1.18
N GLY A 69 -3.23 11.89 1.34
CA GLY A 69 -3.66 12.54 2.59
C GLY A 69 -3.65 11.59 3.78
N ASP A 70 -3.98 12.10 4.97
CA ASP A 70 -4.19 11.22 6.14
C ASP A 70 -5.38 10.29 5.89
N ILE A 71 -5.05 9.08 5.43
CA ILE A 71 -5.97 7.97 5.21
C ILE A 71 -5.59 6.79 6.10
N SER A 72 -4.84 7.05 7.19
CA SER A 72 -4.33 5.99 8.08
C SER A 72 -5.44 5.18 8.77
N ARG A 73 -6.68 5.68 8.67
CA ARG A 73 -7.92 5.17 9.25
C ARG A 73 -8.83 4.49 8.23
N ASP A 74 -8.46 4.45 6.95
CA ASP A 74 -9.22 3.75 5.90
C ASP A 74 -8.91 2.24 5.93
N VAL A 75 -9.75 1.47 6.61
CA VAL A 75 -9.57 0.01 6.75
C VAL A 75 -9.69 -0.70 5.40
N GLY A 76 -10.53 -0.20 4.49
CA GLY A 76 -10.67 -0.76 3.15
C GLY A 76 -9.34 -0.67 2.42
N PHE A 77 -8.75 0.52 2.35
CA PHE A 77 -7.46 0.72 1.70
C PHE A 77 -6.31 -0.06 2.36
N VAL A 78 -6.32 -0.18 3.70
CA VAL A 78 -5.34 -1.03 4.42
C VAL A 78 -5.40 -2.48 3.95
N ASN A 79 -6.59 -3.03 3.78
CA ASN A 79 -6.77 -4.41 3.31
C ASN A 79 -6.26 -4.58 1.88
N GLU A 80 -6.55 -3.63 0.99
CA GLU A 80 -6.02 -3.65 -0.38
C GLU A 80 -4.49 -3.68 -0.41
N LEU A 81 -3.83 -2.84 0.41
CA LEU A 81 -2.38 -2.85 0.53
C LEU A 81 -1.85 -4.16 1.10
N ALA A 82 -2.55 -4.75 2.07
CA ALA A 82 -2.17 -6.04 2.63
C ALA A 82 -2.18 -7.15 1.57
N GLU A 83 -3.21 -7.20 0.73
CA GLU A 83 -3.29 -8.16 -0.37
C GLU A 83 -2.14 -8.00 -1.37
N LEU A 84 -1.77 -6.77 -1.69
CA LEU A 84 -0.59 -6.50 -2.52
C LEU A 84 0.70 -6.95 -1.86
N SER A 85 0.84 -6.74 -0.54
CA SER A 85 2.02 -7.18 0.19
C SER A 85 2.19 -8.71 0.09
N VAL A 86 1.09 -9.48 0.19
CA VAL A 86 1.09 -10.96 0.03
C VAL A 86 1.56 -11.40 -1.34
N ARG A 87 1.20 -10.62 -2.36
CA ARG A 87 1.61 -10.86 -3.75
C ARG A 87 3.05 -10.41 -4.02
N ASN A 88 3.83 -10.10 -2.98
CA ASN A 88 5.23 -9.65 -3.03
C ASN A 88 5.44 -8.30 -3.74
N PHE A 89 4.42 -7.44 -3.76
CA PHE A 89 4.64 -6.04 -4.13
C PHE A 89 5.30 -5.29 -2.97
N ARG A 90 6.32 -4.52 -3.29
CA ARG A 90 6.97 -3.56 -2.40
C ARG A 90 6.16 -2.28 -2.39
N ILE A 91 5.54 -1.99 -1.26
CA ILE A 91 4.67 -0.84 -1.08
C ILE A 91 5.47 0.25 -0.37
N LEU A 92 5.62 1.37 -1.05
CA LEU A 92 6.17 2.60 -0.48
C LEU A 92 4.99 3.52 -0.15
N LEU A 93 5.05 4.18 1.00
CA LEU A 93 3.98 5.06 1.44
C LEU A 93 4.53 6.44 1.76
N CYS A 94 3.81 7.48 1.40
CA CYS A 94 4.06 8.84 1.86
C CYS A 94 2.81 9.47 2.45
N GLN A 95 2.92 9.93 3.69
CA GLN A 95 1.82 10.40 4.52
C GLN A 95 2.21 11.69 5.25
N PRO A 96 1.25 12.51 5.70
CA PRO A 96 1.54 13.65 6.56
C PRO A 96 2.16 13.21 7.90
N PRO A 97 2.90 14.11 8.60
CA PRO A 97 3.48 13.81 9.92
C PRO A 97 2.46 13.38 10.98
N SER A 98 1.20 13.80 10.85
CA SER A 98 0.11 13.44 11.78
C SER A 98 -0.42 12.00 11.59
N ALA A 99 -0.12 11.36 10.46
CA ALA A 99 -0.65 10.03 10.16
C ALA A 99 0.02 8.94 11.02
N THR A 100 -0.82 8.16 11.70
CA THR A 100 -0.47 7.02 12.56
C THR A 100 -1.56 5.95 12.41
N GLY A 101 -1.26 4.65 12.47
CA GLY A 101 -2.33 3.64 12.24
C GLY A 101 -1.91 2.34 11.57
N LEU A 102 -2.92 1.57 11.18
CA LEU A 102 -2.77 0.30 10.48
C LEU A 102 -2.14 0.43 9.10
N LEU A 103 -2.29 1.59 8.45
CA LEU A 103 -1.79 1.83 7.11
C LEU A 103 -0.28 1.60 6.97
N PHE A 104 0.48 1.70 8.07
CA PHE A 104 1.92 1.46 8.05
C PHE A 104 2.27 -0.04 8.09
N ILE A 105 1.35 -0.93 8.47
CA ILE A 105 1.58 -2.38 8.57
C ILE A 105 1.98 -3.02 7.23
N PRO A 106 1.20 -2.89 6.13
CA PRO A 106 1.51 -3.55 4.87
C PRO A 106 2.63 -2.87 4.06
N THR A 107 3.32 -1.87 4.62
CA THR A 107 4.28 -1.03 3.88
C THR A 107 5.71 -1.43 4.14
N ASN A 108 6.59 -1.28 3.14
CA ASN A 108 8.00 -1.62 3.24
C ASN A 108 8.88 -0.42 3.59
N LYS A 109 8.53 0.77 3.10
CA LYS A 109 9.21 2.03 3.43
C LYS A 109 8.21 3.17 3.44
N VAL A 110 8.44 4.11 4.34
CA VAL A 110 7.50 5.20 4.61
C VAL A 110 8.25 6.53 4.61
N TRP A 111 7.69 7.53 3.94
CA TRP A 111 8.16 8.91 3.98
C TRP A 111 7.10 9.81 4.62
N ARG A 112 7.58 10.87 5.28
CA ARG A 112 6.75 12.04 5.55
C ARG A 112 6.76 12.98 4.36
N TRP A 113 5.65 13.69 4.12
CA TRP A 113 5.52 14.60 2.99
C TRP A 113 6.62 15.66 2.92
N ASP A 114 6.95 16.27 4.05
CA ASP A 114 8.01 17.28 4.20
C ASP A 114 9.38 16.72 3.83
N SER A 115 9.70 15.52 4.32
CA SER A 115 10.96 14.85 3.95
C SER A 115 10.98 14.52 2.45
N LEU A 116 9.94 13.87 1.92
CA LEU A 116 9.91 13.46 0.51
C LEU A 116 9.98 14.65 -0.45
N ALA A 117 9.23 15.72 -0.17
CA ALA A 117 9.20 16.93 -0.99
C ALA A 117 10.57 17.61 -1.08
N LEU A 118 11.37 17.52 -0.02
CA LEU A 118 12.75 18.03 0.03
C LEU A 118 13.79 16.99 -0.45
N GLY A 119 13.35 15.82 -0.91
CA GLY A 119 14.24 14.74 -1.33
C GLY A 119 14.95 14.03 -0.18
N GLY A 120 14.46 14.17 1.05
CA GLY A 120 15.00 13.59 2.27
C GLY A 120 14.74 12.08 2.45
N PRO A 121 15.26 11.51 3.55
CA PRO A 121 15.21 10.08 3.80
C PRO A 121 13.81 9.59 4.21
N SER A 122 13.59 8.29 4.08
CA SER A 122 12.43 7.61 4.69
C SER A 122 12.53 7.73 6.21
N ILE A 123 11.40 7.51 6.90
CA ILE A 123 11.43 7.33 8.36
C ILE A 123 12.32 6.15 8.74
N SER A 124 12.84 6.19 9.97
CA SER A 124 13.64 5.09 10.51
C SER A 124 12.77 3.86 10.79
N GLU A 125 13.39 2.68 10.81
CA GLU A 125 12.70 1.42 11.18
C GLU A 125 12.06 1.53 12.57
N THR A 126 12.76 2.16 13.52
CA THR A 126 12.24 2.40 14.87
C THR A 126 11.01 3.30 14.89
N GLU A 127 10.97 4.33 14.03
CA GLU A 127 9.77 5.15 13.89
C GLU A 127 8.64 4.37 13.23
N HIS A 128 8.94 3.60 12.19
CA HIS A 128 7.96 2.78 11.49
C HIS A 128 7.28 1.78 12.42
N ILE A 129 8.05 1.09 13.27
CA ILE A 129 7.52 0.18 14.30
C ILE A 129 6.58 0.92 15.27
N LYS A 130 6.98 2.12 15.75
CA LYS A 130 6.14 2.92 16.66
C LYS A 130 4.81 3.33 16.03
N LEU A 131 4.77 3.58 14.72
CA LEU A 131 3.53 3.92 14.02
C LEU A 131 2.57 2.74 13.90
N VAL A 132 3.08 1.52 13.94
CA VAL A 132 2.31 0.28 13.92
C VAL A 132 1.81 -0.12 15.32
N GLU A 133 2.55 0.21 16.38
CA GLU A 133 2.26 -0.13 17.78
C GLU A 133 1.12 0.69 18.43
N VAL A 134 0.16 1.18 17.64
CA VAL A 134 -0.90 2.07 18.09
C VAL A 134 -1.58 1.59 19.39
N ASN A 135 -1.35 2.34 20.47
CA ASN A 135 -1.73 1.98 21.84
C ASN A 135 -3.22 2.22 22.19
N ASN A 136 -4.05 2.75 21.28
CA ASN A 136 -5.47 2.99 21.56
C ASN A 136 -6.40 2.74 20.36
N PRO A 137 -7.00 1.54 20.25
CA PRO A 137 -7.95 1.21 19.18
C PRO A 137 -9.25 2.04 19.18
N ARG A 138 -9.61 2.70 20.29
CA ARG A 138 -10.91 3.38 20.42
C ARG A 138 -11.00 4.72 19.68
N SER A 139 -9.89 5.44 19.47
CA SER A 139 -9.93 6.74 18.78
C SER A 139 -10.11 6.62 17.25
N TYR A 140 -10.02 5.41 16.70
CA TYR A 140 -10.09 5.12 15.26
C TYR A 140 -11.52 5.13 14.73
N TYR A 141 -12.46 4.59 15.50
CA TYR A 141 -13.87 4.46 15.11
C TYR A 141 -14.71 5.71 15.37
N VAL A 142 -14.19 6.63 16.21
CA VAL A 142 -14.93 7.81 16.66
C VAL A 142 -14.84 8.97 15.65
N ASN A 143 -13.91 8.91 14.69
CA ASN A 143 -13.64 10.00 13.74
C ASN A 143 -13.52 9.49 12.29
N GLN A 144 -14.40 8.58 11.86
CA GLN A 144 -14.59 8.35 10.44
C GLN A 144 -15.26 9.60 9.83
N PRO A 145 -14.78 10.13 8.70
CA PRO A 145 -15.49 11.18 7.98
C PRO A 145 -16.95 10.73 7.75
N GLU A 146 -17.95 11.58 8.00
CA GLU A 146 -19.37 11.23 7.81
C GLU A 146 -19.66 10.67 6.40
N ALA A 147 -18.92 11.15 5.39
CA ALA A 147 -18.98 10.65 4.01
C ALA A 147 -18.67 9.14 3.88
N TRP A 148 -17.94 8.54 4.81
CA TRP A 148 -17.56 7.11 4.80
C TRP A 148 -18.59 6.23 5.51
N LYS A 149 -19.55 6.81 6.24
CA LYS A 149 -20.64 6.06 6.89
C LYS A 149 -21.77 5.67 5.93
N HIS A 150 -21.82 6.28 4.74
CA HIS A 150 -22.94 6.14 3.80
C HIS A 150 -22.53 5.73 2.36
N GLY A 151 -21.54 4.84 2.16
CA GLY A 151 -21.03 4.65 0.79
C GLY A 151 -20.26 3.37 0.46
N LEU A 152 -20.79 2.20 0.81
CA LEU A 152 -20.54 0.93 0.10
C LEU A 152 -21.81 0.06 -0.08
N ASP A 153 -23.00 0.63 0.07
CA ASP A 153 -24.24 -0.01 -0.38
C ASP A 153 -24.82 0.82 -1.51
N SER A 154 -24.66 0.33 -2.73
CA SER A 154 -25.51 0.68 -3.85
C SER A 154 -25.61 -0.53 -4.75
N ASP A 155 -26.48 -1.45 -4.39
CA ASP A 155 -27.36 -2.09 -5.34
C ASP A 155 -28.78 -2.08 -4.73
N ASP A 156 -29.70 -1.54 -5.52
CA ASP A 156 -31.16 -1.55 -5.42
C ASP A 156 -31.87 -0.45 -4.61
N GLU A 157 -32.40 0.52 -5.37
CA GLU A 157 -33.57 1.35 -5.03
C GLU A 157 -34.79 0.46 -4.74
N ILE A 158 -35.46 0.66 -3.59
CA ILE A 158 -36.94 0.64 -3.49
C ILE A 158 -37.35 1.74 -2.49
N GLU A 159 -38.04 2.76 -3.00
CA GLU A 159 -38.89 3.68 -2.22
C GLU A 159 -40.07 2.92 -1.58
N GLU A 160 -40.41 3.22 -0.33
CA GLU A 160 -41.77 3.61 0.09
C GLU A 160 -41.86 3.90 1.61
N GLY A 161 -42.53 5.00 1.98
CA GLY A 161 -43.55 4.97 3.05
C GLY A 161 -43.21 5.40 4.49
N MET A 162 -43.36 6.70 4.76
CA MET A 162 -44.02 7.37 5.91
C MET A 162 -43.87 6.90 7.39
N GLU A 163 -43.50 7.89 8.22
CA GLU A 163 -43.98 8.30 9.57
C GLU A 163 -44.05 7.29 10.74
N SER A 164 -43.27 7.55 11.81
CA SER A 164 -43.78 8.17 13.05
C SER A 164 -42.71 8.23 14.14
N GLU A 165 -42.70 9.34 14.90
CA GLU A 165 -41.87 9.58 16.09
C GLU A 165 -42.11 8.54 17.19
N GLU A 166 -41.05 8.05 17.82
CA GLU A 166 -41.05 7.78 19.26
C GLU A 166 -39.61 7.83 19.79
N GLU A 167 -39.36 8.81 20.68
CA GLU A 167 -38.17 8.91 21.50
C GLU A 167 -37.97 7.62 22.31
N ASN A 168 -36.92 6.88 21.98
CA ASN A 168 -36.24 6.05 22.96
C ASN A 168 -34.73 6.22 22.74
N LEU A 169 -34.05 6.71 23.78
CA LEU A 169 -32.60 6.84 23.86
C LEU A 169 -31.96 5.44 23.94
N GLU A 170 -32.06 4.67 22.87
CA GLU A 170 -31.13 3.60 22.57
C GLU A 170 -30.12 4.12 21.55
N SER A 171 -28.86 4.09 21.97
CA SER A 171 -27.71 4.42 21.15
C SER A 171 -27.85 3.76 19.78
N PRO A 172 -27.71 4.48 18.64
CA PRO A 172 -27.88 3.85 17.35
C PRO A 172 -26.75 2.85 17.15
N SER A 173 -27.11 1.58 17.26
CA SER A 173 -26.36 0.47 16.72
C SER A 173 -26.27 0.67 15.21
N SER A 174 -25.11 1.13 14.75
CA SER A 174 -24.76 1.29 13.34
C SER A 174 -23.39 0.62 13.10
N PRO A 175 -23.13 0.06 11.91
CA PRO A 175 -22.32 -1.15 11.73
C PRO A 175 -20.83 -0.81 11.73
N LEU A 176 -20.16 -1.04 12.86
CA LEU A 176 -18.75 -0.73 13.04
C LEU A 176 -18.07 -1.89 13.75
N ALA A 177 -17.14 -2.54 13.05
CA ALA A 177 -16.39 -3.70 13.51
C ALA A 177 -15.89 -3.55 14.96
N SER A 178 -16.21 -4.53 15.81
CA SER A 178 -15.87 -4.48 17.24
C SER A 178 -14.35 -4.38 17.47
N ARG A 179 -13.89 -3.83 18.60
CA ARG A 179 -12.45 -3.85 18.99
C ARG A 179 -11.81 -5.25 18.84
N SER A 180 -12.62 -6.30 19.01
CA SER A 180 -12.23 -7.69 18.79
C SER A 180 -11.90 -7.98 17.33
N GLU A 181 -12.73 -7.53 16.40
CA GLU A 181 -12.50 -7.66 14.95
C GLU A 181 -11.24 -6.90 14.52
N TYR A 182 -11.00 -5.69 15.03
CA TYR A 182 -9.76 -4.94 14.77
C TYR A 182 -8.49 -5.68 15.20
N MET A 183 -8.48 -6.20 16.43
CA MET A 183 -7.34 -6.94 16.95
C MET A 183 -7.14 -8.25 16.19
N SER A 184 -8.24 -8.85 15.73
CA SER A 184 -8.21 -10.02 14.85
C SER A 184 -7.60 -9.66 13.50
N GLU A 185 -7.94 -8.50 12.93
CA GLU A 185 -7.39 -8.04 11.66
C GLU A 185 -5.92 -7.65 11.78
N ILE A 186 -5.50 -6.95 12.85
CA ILE A 186 -4.07 -6.72 13.13
C ILE A 186 -3.33 -8.05 13.17
N LYS A 187 -3.87 -9.02 13.91
CA LYS A 187 -3.25 -10.33 14.04
C LYS A 187 -3.13 -11.00 12.68
N ARG A 188 -4.22 -11.03 11.91
CA ARG A 188 -4.26 -11.56 10.54
C ARG A 188 -3.22 -10.89 9.66
N LEU A 189 -3.15 -9.56 9.64
CA LEU A 189 -2.19 -8.79 8.84
C LEU A 189 -0.74 -9.09 9.26
N LYS A 190 -0.47 -9.19 10.56
CA LYS A 190 0.85 -9.57 11.06
C LYS A 190 1.24 -11.00 10.66
N ASP A 191 0.32 -11.95 10.81
CA ASP A 191 0.54 -13.35 10.45
C ASP A 191 0.84 -13.49 8.95
N VAL A 192 0.08 -12.75 8.13
CA VAL A 192 0.25 -12.67 6.67
C VAL A 192 1.63 -12.12 6.29
N ILE A 193 2.08 -11.04 6.93
CA ILE A 193 3.41 -10.46 6.66
C ILE A 193 4.52 -11.39 7.12
N GLN A 194 4.36 -12.06 8.26
CA GLN A 194 5.32 -13.03 8.75
C GLN A 194 5.47 -14.22 7.79
N GLU A 195 4.37 -14.71 7.23
CA GLU A 195 4.40 -15.77 6.21
C GLU A 195 5.14 -15.31 4.95
N ARG A 196 4.89 -14.07 4.50
CA ARG A 196 5.59 -13.46 3.36
C ARG A 196 7.10 -13.39 3.61
N ASP A 197 7.54 -12.91 4.77
CA ASP A 197 8.96 -12.79 5.10
C ASP A 197 9.65 -14.15 5.17
N ALA A 198 8.96 -15.18 5.68
CA ALA A 198 9.46 -16.56 5.65
C ALA A 198 9.63 -17.09 4.22
N LYS A 199 8.66 -16.83 3.33
CA LYS A 199 8.75 -17.21 1.91
C LYS A 199 9.89 -16.49 1.19
N ILE A 200 10.11 -15.22 1.48
CA ILE A 200 11.24 -14.46 0.91
C ILE A 200 12.58 -15.08 1.33
N LEU A 201 12.74 -15.38 2.62
CA LEU A 201 13.97 -16.01 3.12
C LEU A 201 14.23 -17.38 2.46
N GLU A 202 13.17 -18.18 2.25
CA GLU A 202 13.28 -19.47 1.54
C GLU A 202 13.69 -19.27 0.07
N MET A 203 13.10 -18.29 -0.61
CA MET A 203 13.47 -17.97 -2.00
C MET A 203 14.92 -17.50 -2.11
N GLU A 204 15.39 -16.66 -1.20
CA GLU A 204 16.79 -16.19 -1.17
C GLU A 204 17.76 -17.36 -1.01
N LYS A 205 17.43 -18.32 -0.13
CA LYS A 205 18.23 -19.54 0.03
C LYS A 205 18.28 -20.37 -1.26
N LYS A 206 17.13 -20.59 -1.90
CA LYS A 206 17.05 -21.29 -3.20
C LYS A 206 17.85 -20.57 -4.29
N GLN A 207 17.83 -19.23 -4.27
CA GLN A 207 18.60 -18.42 -5.22
C GLN A 207 20.11 -18.61 -5.01
N GLU A 208 20.58 -18.72 -3.77
CA GLU A 208 21.99 -18.92 -3.46
C GLU A 208 22.47 -20.33 -3.83
N GLU A 209 21.64 -21.36 -3.60
CA GLU A 209 21.88 -22.72 -4.07
C GLU A 209 22.01 -22.76 -5.60
N LEU A 210 21.10 -22.10 -6.32
CA LEU A 210 21.14 -22.04 -7.78
C LEU A 210 22.41 -21.33 -8.30
N LYS A 211 22.81 -20.22 -7.67
CA LYS A 211 24.08 -19.53 -8.00
C LYS A 211 25.29 -20.44 -7.78
N SER A 212 25.30 -21.20 -6.70
CA SER A 212 26.36 -22.17 -6.39
C SER A 212 26.45 -23.26 -7.46
N VAL A 213 25.32 -23.85 -7.85
CA VAL A 213 25.25 -24.86 -8.92
C VAL A 213 25.77 -24.30 -10.25
N LEU A 214 25.33 -23.09 -10.64
CA LEU A 214 25.79 -22.43 -11.87
C LEU A 214 27.30 -22.17 -11.85
N LYS A 215 27.87 -21.81 -10.70
CA LYS A 215 29.32 -21.64 -10.54
C LYS A 215 30.05 -22.96 -10.79
N SER A 216 29.60 -24.06 -10.17
CA SER A 216 30.21 -25.39 -10.36
C SER A 216 30.16 -25.85 -11.82
N ILE A 217 29.03 -25.65 -12.51
CA ILE A 217 28.89 -25.99 -13.94
C ILE A 217 29.89 -25.18 -14.78
N ARG A 218 30.04 -23.89 -14.51
CA ARG A 218 30.99 -23.02 -15.22
C ARG A 218 32.43 -23.50 -15.04
N GLU A 219 32.82 -23.91 -13.83
CA GLU A 219 34.17 -24.42 -13.54
C GLU A 219 34.45 -25.73 -14.29
N VAL A 220 33.47 -26.65 -14.35
CA VAL A 220 33.59 -27.91 -15.12
C VAL A 220 33.78 -27.63 -16.62
N LEU A 221 33.00 -26.72 -17.21
CA LEU A 221 33.10 -26.37 -18.62
C LEU A 221 34.46 -25.71 -18.96
N GLN A 222 34.97 -24.85 -18.07
CA GLN A 222 36.30 -24.24 -18.23
C GLN A 222 37.44 -25.25 -18.08
N GLY A 223 37.28 -26.27 -17.22
CA GLY A 223 38.23 -27.38 -17.09
C GLY A 223 38.24 -28.30 -18.31
N ALA A 224 37.08 -28.62 -18.86
CA ALA A 224 36.95 -29.47 -20.05
C ALA A 224 37.56 -28.83 -21.32
N GLY A 225 37.40 -27.52 -21.50
CA GLY A 225 37.99 -26.79 -22.64
C GLY A 225 39.52 -26.69 -22.61
N LYS A 226 40.16 -26.83 -21.44
CA LYS A 226 41.63 -26.85 -21.32
C LYS A 226 42.24 -28.21 -21.69
N LEU A 227 41.50 -29.31 -21.50
CA LEU A 227 41.96 -30.67 -21.83
C LEU A 227 41.92 -30.96 -23.33
N GLN A 228 41.06 -30.28 -24.11
CA GLN A 228 41.00 -30.44 -25.56
C GLN A 228 42.07 -29.64 -26.34
N ASN A 229 42.73 -28.67 -25.71
CA ASN A 229 43.79 -27.84 -26.34
C ASN A 229 45.23 -28.30 -25.99
N GLN A 230 45.39 -29.51 -25.43
CA GLN A 230 46.70 -30.11 -25.10
C GLN A 230 47.00 -31.40 -25.87
N MET A 231 46.19 -31.75 -26.88
CA MET A 231 46.50 -32.75 -27.91
C MET A 231 46.77 -32.04 -29.23
#